data_AF-A0A1H0CKN1-F1
#
_entry.id   AF-A0A1H0CKN1-F1
#
_cell.length_a   1.000
_cell.length_b   1.000
_cell.length_c   1.000
_cell.angle_alpha   90.00
_cell.angle_beta   90.00
_cell.angle_gamma   90.00
#
_symmetry.space_group_name_H-M   'P 1'
#
loop_
_entity.id
_entity.type
_entity.pdbx_description
1 polymer ?
#
loop_
_entity_poly.entity_id
_entity_poly.type
_entity_poly.pdbx_seq_one_letter_code
_entity_poly.pdbx_strand_id
1 'polypeptide(L)'
;MPLCLIIDESEIVVKVAARILSGIDMDAVGASTASAGLALLPGREKELELVILSGALPDSTVEANVRALRAAPATAQVPILVSVVETNLGLMTRAKRAGASGFVFRPFDRASLLAWVDRHLTVAA
;
A
#
# COMPACT_ATOMS: atom_id res chain seq x y z
N MET A 1 12.08 -10.42 -7.54
CA MET A 1 12.30 -9.21 -6.73
C MET A 1 11.05 -8.95 -5.91
N PRO A 2 11.15 -8.44 -4.68
CA PRO A 2 9.99 -8.03 -3.88
C PRO A 2 9.13 -7.03 -4.63
N LEU A 3 7.82 -7.12 -4.44
CA LEU A 3 6.81 -6.32 -5.13
C LEU A 3 5.96 -5.54 -4.13
N CYS A 4 5.74 -4.26 -4.45
CA CYS A 4 4.74 -3.42 -3.81
C CYS A 4 3.58 -3.13 -4.78
N LEU A 5 2.34 -3.39 -4.35
CA LEU A 5 1.15 -2.89 -5.02
C LEU A 5 0.80 -1.51 -4.44
N ILE A 6 0.72 -0.49 -5.29
CA ILE A 6 0.33 0.87 -4.91
C ILE A 6 -1.06 1.15 -5.49
N ILE A 7 -2.02 1.39 -4.62
CA ILE A 7 -3.40 1.73 -4.98
C ILE A 7 -3.63 3.21 -4.66
N ASP A 8 -3.60 4.05 -5.69
CA ASP A 8 -3.76 5.49 -5.57
C ASP A 8 -4.31 6.07 -6.88
N GLU A 9 -5.26 6.99 -6.78
CA GLU A 9 -5.84 7.68 -7.92
C GLU A 9 -4.84 8.65 -8.58
N SER A 10 -3.82 9.09 -7.85
CA SER A 10 -2.78 9.98 -8.35
C SER A 10 -1.62 9.21 -8.96
N GLU A 11 -1.49 9.26 -10.29
CA GLU A 11 -0.32 8.70 -10.98
C GLU A 11 1.01 9.27 -10.47
N ILE A 12 1.02 10.51 -9.99
CA ILE A 12 2.22 11.16 -9.44
C ILE A 12 2.65 10.43 -8.16
N VAL A 13 1.70 10.14 -7.27
CA VAL A 13 1.98 9.42 -6.03
C VAL A 13 2.50 8.01 -6.33
N VAL A 14 1.87 7.31 -7.27
CA VAL A 14 2.34 5.99 -7.74
C VAL A 14 3.78 6.07 -8.24
N LYS A 15 4.09 7.03 -9.13
CA LYS A 15 5.44 7.22 -9.70
C LYS A 15 6.48 7.55 -8.63
N VAL A 16 6.14 8.42 -7.67
CA VAL A 16 7.05 8.79 -6.57
C VAL A 16 7.32 7.61 -5.64
N ALA A 17 6.28 6.88 -5.22
CA ALA A 17 6.43 5.68 -4.40
C ALA A 17 7.29 4.62 -5.11
N ALA A 18 6.97 4.31 -6.37
CA ALA A 18 7.74 3.36 -7.17
C ALA A 18 9.21 3.76 -7.28
N ARG A 19 9.50 5.06 -7.49
CA ARG A 19 10.88 5.57 -7.60
C ARG A 19 11.66 5.47 -6.28
N ILE A 20 11.00 5.60 -5.14
CA ILE A 20 11.60 5.43 -3.82
C ILE A 20 11.89 3.95 -3.56
N LEU A 21 10.92 3.07 -3.81
CA LEU A 21 11.01 1.63 -3.58
C LEU A 21 12.04 0.96 -4.51
N SER A 22 12.19 1.45 -5.75
CA SER A 22 13.24 0.95 -6.65
C SER A 22 14.66 1.23 -6.11
N GLY A 23 14.81 2.17 -5.17
CA GLY A 23 16.09 2.45 -4.52
C GLY A 23 16.48 1.43 -3.44
N ILE A 24 15.64 0.43 -3.19
CA ILE A 24 15.88 -0.71 -2.29
C ILE A 24 15.54 -2.05 -2.98
N ASP A 25 15.67 -2.11 -4.31
CA ASP A 25 15.43 -3.31 -5.14
C ASP A 25 14.02 -3.92 -5.01
N MET A 26 13.04 -3.09 -4.64
CA MET A 26 11.62 -3.45 -4.61
C MET A 26 10.91 -2.88 -5.83
N ASP A 27 10.31 -3.77 -6.62
CA ASP A 27 9.45 -3.40 -7.74
C ASP A 27 8.13 -2.83 -7.23
N ALA A 28 7.47 -2.03 -8.08
CA ALA A 28 6.13 -1.53 -7.78
C ALA A 28 5.19 -1.61 -8.98
N VAL A 29 3.92 -1.92 -8.71
CA VAL A 29 2.83 -1.83 -9.68
C VAL A 29 1.74 -0.91 -9.16
N GLY A 30 1.18 -0.08 -10.03
CA GLY A 30 0.17 0.91 -9.70
C GLY A 30 -1.22 0.51 -10.17
N ALA A 31 -2.23 0.84 -9.37
CA ALA A 31 -3.64 0.79 -9.75
C ALA A 31 -4.42 1.94 -9.13
N SER A 32 -5.52 2.37 -9.73
CA SER A 32 -6.38 3.44 -9.19
C SER A 32 -7.46 2.94 -8.23
N THR A 33 -7.69 1.62 -8.17
CA THR A 33 -8.71 0.99 -7.31
C THR A 33 -8.20 -0.33 -6.75
N ALA A 34 -8.79 -0.79 -5.63
CA ALA A 34 -8.43 -2.08 -5.05
C ALA A 34 -8.73 -3.27 -5.99
N SER A 35 -9.83 -3.23 -6.73
CA SER A 35 -10.17 -4.29 -7.70
C SER A 35 -9.18 -4.36 -8.86
N ALA A 36 -8.80 -3.21 -9.42
CA ALA A 36 -7.79 -3.14 -10.46
C ALA A 36 -6.43 -3.63 -9.94
N GLY A 37 -6.06 -3.25 -8.70
CA GLY A 37 -4.83 -3.71 -8.08
C GLY A 37 -4.77 -5.23 -7.91
N LEU A 38 -5.85 -5.85 -7.42
CA LEU A 38 -5.95 -7.30 -7.27
C LEU A 38 -5.85 -8.03 -8.62
N ALA A 39 -6.37 -7.44 -9.70
CA ALA A 39 -6.30 -8.02 -11.04
C ALA A 39 -4.88 -8.05 -11.64
N LEU A 40 -3.93 -7.31 -11.06
CA LEU A 40 -2.51 -7.28 -11.49
C LEU A 40 -1.64 -8.34 -10.82
N LEU A 41 -2.15 -9.02 -9.78
CA LEU A 41 -1.39 -9.97 -8.97
C LEU A 41 -1.28 -11.41 -9.49
N PRO A 42 -2.14 -11.94 -10.40
CA PRO A 42 -2.00 -13.31 -10.88
C PRO A 42 -0.59 -13.64 -11.37
N GLY A 43 0.03 -14.66 -10.77
CA GLY A 43 1.39 -15.12 -11.09
C GLY A 43 2.52 -14.37 -10.37
N ARG A 44 2.19 -13.38 -9.53
CA ARG A 44 3.15 -12.54 -8.77
C ARG A 44 2.87 -12.53 -7.27
N GLU A 45 1.96 -13.39 -6.80
CA GLU A 45 1.49 -13.39 -5.40
C GLU A 45 2.62 -13.66 -4.41
N LYS A 46 3.63 -14.45 -4.80
CA LYS A 46 4.80 -14.74 -3.97
C LYS A 46 5.80 -13.59 -3.89
N GLU A 47 5.77 -12.68 -4.86
CA GLU A 47 6.64 -11.50 -4.88
C GLU A 47 6.05 -10.37 -4.04
N LEU A 48 4.73 -10.35 -3.83
CA LEU A 48 4.04 -9.27 -3.17
C LEU A 48 4.35 -9.22 -1.67
N GLU A 49 5.08 -8.20 -1.26
CA GLU A 49 5.48 -7.97 0.14
C GLU A 49 4.80 -6.76 0.76
N LEU A 50 4.23 -5.86 -0.03
CA LEU A 50 3.59 -4.64 0.47
C LEU A 50 2.39 -4.22 -0.38
N VAL A 51 1.36 -3.71 0.29
CA VAL A 51 0.33 -2.89 -0.34
C VAL A 51 0.36 -1.48 0.25
N ILE A 52 0.49 -0.46 -0.58
CA ILE A 52 0.25 0.94 -0.20
C ILE A 52 -1.13 1.33 -0.73
N LEU A 53 -2.04 1.76 0.14
CA LEU A 53 -3.43 2.09 -0.19
C LEU A 53 -3.73 3.56 0.14
N SER A 54 -4.18 4.34 -0.85
CA SER A 54 -4.73 5.69 -0.64
C SER A 54 -5.91 5.65 0.33
N GLY A 55 -5.83 6.44 1.39
CA GLY A 55 -6.91 6.59 2.37
C GLY A 55 -8.12 7.38 1.84
N ALA A 56 -8.05 7.96 0.64
CA ALA A 56 -9.01 8.93 0.12
C ALA A 56 -9.55 8.60 -1.28
N LEU A 57 -9.62 7.31 -1.63
CA LEU A 57 -10.21 6.88 -2.91
C LEU A 57 -11.67 7.39 -3.04
N PRO A 58 -12.07 7.98 -4.18
CA PRO A 58 -13.35 8.71 -4.31
C PRO A 58 -14.60 7.82 -4.20
N ASP A 59 -14.54 6.58 -4.67
CA ASP A 59 -15.72 5.71 -4.81
C ASP A 59 -15.88 4.69 -3.67
N SER A 60 -15.07 4.76 -2.62
CA SER A 60 -15.09 3.74 -1.56
C SER A 60 -14.47 4.21 -0.26
N THR A 61 -14.94 3.66 0.86
CA THR A 61 -14.34 3.95 2.16
C THR A 61 -13.03 3.19 2.35
N VAL A 62 -12.11 3.74 3.15
CA VAL A 62 -10.82 3.09 3.43
C VAL A 62 -11.02 1.70 4.06
N GLU A 63 -11.98 1.55 4.98
CA GLU A 63 -12.26 0.26 5.61
C GLU A 63 -12.82 -0.78 4.63
N ALA A 64 -13.58 -0.37 3.61
CA ALA A 64 -14.07 -1.28 2.59
C ALA A 64 -12.92 -1.80 1.72
N ASN A 65 -12.00 -0.93 1.30
CA ASN A 65 -10.82 -1.32 0.53
C ASN A 65 -9.89 -2.24 1.33
N VAL A 66 -9.58 -1.89 2.59
CA VAL A 66 -8.73 -2.73 3.44
C VAL A 66 -9.37 -4.10 3.64
N ARG A 67 -10.68 -4.18 3.89
CA ARG A 67 -11.38 -5.47 4.01
C ARG A 67 -11.36 -6.28 2.71
N ALA A 68 -11.54 -5.63 1.57
CA ALA A 68 -11.48 -6.30 0.27
C ALA A 68 -10.10 -6.94 0.02
N LEU A 69 -9.02 -6.20 0.30
CA LEU A 69 -7.65 -6.72 0.22
C LEU A 69 -7.41 -7.84 1.24
N ARG A 70 -7.90 -7.71 2.47
CA ARG A 70 -7.78 -8.78 3.48
C ARG A 70 -8.56 -10.05 3.12
N ALA A 71 -9.66 -9.93 2.38
CA ALA A 71 -10.45 -11.06 1.93
C ALA A 71 -9.85 -11.78 0.71
N ALA A 72 -8.98 -11.12 -0.05
CA ALA A 72 -8.35 -11.71 -1.23
C ALA A 72 -7.11 -12.54 -0.84
N PRO A 73 -7.00 -13.82 -1.27
CA PRO A 73 -5.87 -14.68 -0.91
C PRO A 73 -4.49 -14.09 -1.21
N ALA A 74 -4.35 -13.37 -2.33
CA ALA A 74 -3.10 -12.76 -2.77
C ALA A 74 -2.58 -11.66 -1.82
N THR A 75 -3.46 -11.03 -1.03
CA THR A 75 -3.12 -9.90 -0.15
C THR A 75 -3.49 -10.13 1.31
N ALA A 76 -4.11 -11.26 1.63
CA ALA A 76 -4.67 -11.55 2.95
C ALA A 76 -3.65 -11.37 4.09
N GLN A 77 -2.42 -11.85 3.88
CA GLN A 77 -1.33 -11.79 4.86
C GLN A 77 -0.31 -10.67 4.57
N VAL A 78 -0.43 -9.98 3.42
CA VAL A 78 0.51 -8.94 3.02
C VAL A 78 0.28 -7.68 3.87
N PRO A 79 1.32 -7.04 4.41
CA PRO A 79 1.16 -5.78 5.12
C PRO A 79 0.47 -4.69 4.27
N ILE A 80 -0.52 -4.01 4.84
CA ILE A 80 -1.27 -2.92 4.17
C ILE A 80 -0.94 -1.60 4.86
N LEU A 81 -0.22 -0.73 4.16
CA LEU A 81 0.14 0.61 4.59
C LEU A 81 -0.86 1.61 3.99
N VAL A 82 -1.60 2.34 4.84
CA VAL A 82 -2.55 3.35 4.35
C VAL A 82 -1.86 4.70 4.23
N SER A 83 -1.93 5.32 3.06
CA SER A 83 -1.38 6.65 2.82
C SER A 83 -2.42 7.74 3.09
N VAL A 84 -2.09 8.74 3.91
CA VAL A 84 -3.00 9.82 4.35
C VAL A 84 -2.36 11.19 4.15
N VAL A 85 -3.14 12.23 3.86
CA VAL A 85 -2.59 13.59 3.67
C VAL A 85 -2.40 14.31 5.00
N GLU A 86 -3.31 14.09 5.94
CA GLU A 86 -3.31 14.72 7.25
C GLU A 86 -3.79 13.74 8.33
N THR A 87 -3.57 14.10 9.59
CA THR A 87 -3.99 13.27 10.72
C THR A 87 -5.50 13.30 10.81
N ASN A 88 -6.12 12.17 10.46
CA ASN A 88 -7.56 11.96 10.61
C ASN A 88 -7.79 10.74 11.49
N LEU A 89 -7.97 10.97 12.80
CA LEU A 89 -8.10 9.89 13.79
C LEU A 89 -9.27 8.95 13.47
N GLY A 90 -10.39 9.48 12.95
CA GLY A 90 -11.54 8.68 12.57
C GLY A 90 -11.22 7.71 11.42
N LEU A 91 -10.62 8.22 10.35
CA LEU A 91 -10.18 7.43 9.20
C LEU A 91 -9.14 6.38 9.61
N MET A 92 -8.10 6.81 10.34
CA MET A 92 -7.03 5.92 10.79
C MET A 92 -7.56 4.82 11.71
N THR A 93 -8.48 5.14 12.62
CA THR A 93 -9.11 4.14 13.50
C THR A 93 -9.92 3.11 12.70
N ARG A 94 -10.71 3.56 11.71
CA ARG A 94 -11.49 2.65 10.85
C ARG A 94 -10.58 1.76 10.00
N ALA A 95 -9.55 2.32 9.39
CA ALA A 95 -8.56 1.57 8.63
C ALA A 95 -7.83 0.53 9.50
N LYS A 96 -7.41 0.92 10.72
CA LYS A 96 -6.74 0.00 11.65
C LYS A 96 -7.64 -1.18 12.04
N ARG A 97 -8.90 -0.90 12.40
CA ARG A 97 -9.91 -1.93 12.72
C ARG A 97 -10.24 -2.83 11.53
N ALA A 98 -10.11 -2.33 10.30
CA ALA A 98 -10.29 -3.11 9.09
C ALA A 98 -9.10 -4.05 8.77
N GLY A 99 -7.94 -3.85 9.43
CA GLY A 99 -6.76 -4.69 9.25
C GLY A 99 -5.56 -3.99 8.62
N ALA A 100 -5.52 -2.65 8.59
CA ALA A 100 -4.32 -1.92 8.16
C ALA A 100 -3.12 -2.21 9.08
N SER A 101 -1.95 -2.38 8.49
CA SER A 101 -0.70 -2.62 9.21
C SER A 101 -0.15 -1.32 9.79
N GLY A 102 -0.19 -0.22 9.03
CA GLY A 102 0.26 1.09 9.49
C GLY A 102 -0.18 2.24 8.59
N PHE A 103 0.44 3.41 8.79
CA PHE A 103 0.13 4.63 8.06
C PHE A 103 1.41 5.34 7.58
N VAL A 104 1.30 6.02 6.44
CA VAL A 104 2.33 6.91 5.91
C VAL A 104 1.69 8.21 5.44
N PHE A 105 2.36 9.35 5.64
CA PHE A 105 1.82 10.65 5.25
C PHE A 105 2.23 11.00 3.81
N ARG A 106 1.30 11.54 3.03
CA ARG A 106 1.55 12.13 1.71
C ARG A 106 1.64 13.67 1.85
N PRO A 107 2.56 14.32 1.13
CA PRO A 107 3.63 13.72 0.32
C PRO A 107 4.65 12.98 1.20
N PHE A 108 5.01 11.74 0.84
CA PHE A 108 6.08 11.00 1.51
C PHE A 108 7.39 11.17 0.75
N ASP A 109 8.47 11.29 1.52
CA ASP A 109 9.84 11.23 1.02
C ASP A 109 10.44 9.83 1.20
N ARG A 110 11.69 9.67 0.76
CA ARG A 110 12.41 8.41 0.92
C ARG A 110 12.52 7.99 2.39
N ALA A 111 12.79 8.92 3.30
CA ALA A 111 13.02 8.61 4.71
C ALA A 111 11.76 8.06 5.38
N SER A 112 10.63 8.72 5.21
CA SER A 112 9.34 8.34 5.81
C SER A 112 8.81 7.00 5.29
N LEU A 113 8.93 6.74 3.98
CA LEU A 113 8.47 5.46 3.41
C LEU A 113 9.40 4.30 3.79
N LEU A 114 10.73 4.48 3.69
CA LEU A 114 11.68 3.42 4.02
C LEU A 114 11.68 3.09 5.52
N ALA A 115 11.53 4.08 6.41
CA ALA A 115 11.42 3.83 7.85
C ALA A 115 10.24 2.90 8.21
N TRP A 116 9.18 2.89 7.40
CA TRP A 116 8.09 1.94 7.57
C TRP A 116 8.47 0.56 7.03
N VAL A 117 9.04 0.49 5.82
CA VAL A 117 9.49 -0.75 5.17
C VAL A 117 10.48 -1.48 6.07
N ASP A 118 11.55 -0.83 6.52
CA ASP A 118 12.61 -1.41 7.35
C ASP A 118 12.09 -1.99 8.67
N ARG A 119 11.00 -1.43 9.20
CA ARG A 119 10.42 -1.87 10.47
C ARG A 119 9.54 -3.11 10.32
N HIS A 120 8.95 -3.33 9.14
CA HIS A 120 7.87 -4.32 8.96
C HIS A 120 8.18 -5.37 7.90
N LEU A 121 9.18 -5.13 7.06
CA LEU A 121 9.63 -6.03 6.01
C LEU A 121 11.09 -6.34 6.25
N THR A 122 11.43 -7.63 6.19
CA THR A 122 12.83 -8.05 6.13
C THR A 122 13.16 -8.15 4.65
N VAL A 123 13.51 -7.03 4.02
CA VAL A 123 14.00 -7.07 2.64
C VAL A 123 15.35 -7.79 2.69
N ALA A 124 15.40 -9.00 2.15
CA ALA A 124 16.65 -9.75 2.07
C ALA A 124 17.59 -8.98 1.13
N ALA A 125 18.74 -8.57 1.68
CA ALA A 125 19.84 -7.96 0.94
C ALA A 125 20.51 -8.96 -0.01
#